data_AF-A0A2K3JM06-F1
#
_entry.id   AF-A0A2K3JM06-F1
#
_cell.length_a   1.000
_cell.length_b   1.000
_cell.length_c   1.000
_cell.angle_alpha   90.00
_cell.angle_beta   90.00
_cell.angle_gamma   90.00
#
_symmetry.space_group_name_H-M   'P 1'
#
loop_
_entity.id
_entity.type
_entity.pdbx_description
1 polymer ?
#
loop_
_entity_poly.entity_id
_entity_poly.type
_entity_poly.pdbx_seq_one_letter_code
_entity_poly.pdbx_strand_id
1 'polypeptide(L)' 'MASSRVVLILSLSMVLLSSVSMATDHIVGGDKGWTVDVNYTQWASELVFRVGDNL' A
#
# COMPACT_ATOMS: atom_id res chain seq x y z
N MET A 1 5.00 -30.82 -22.10
CA MET A 1 4.02 -30.77 -21.00
C MET A 1 4.45 -29.90 -19.81
N ALA A 2 5.74 -29.87 -19.41
CA ALA A 2 6.21 -29.03 -18.30
C ALA A 2 6.05 -27.51 -18.53
N SER A 3 6.35 -27.01 -19.74
CA SER A 3 6.23 -25.58 -20.08
C SER A 3 4.78 -25.06 -19.99
N SER A 4 3.79 -25.83 -20.46
CA SER A 4 2.37 -25.46 -20.33
C SER A 4 1.90 -25.35 -18.87
N ARG A 5 2.40 -26.21 -17.98
CA ARG A 5 2.09 -26.14 -16.54
C ARG A 5 2.70 -24.91 -15.89
N VAL A 6 3.93 -24.53 -16.27
CA VAL A 6 4.58 -23.31 -15.78
C VAL A 6 3.83 -22.06 -16.25
N VAL A 7 3.43 -22.00 -17.51
CA VAL A 7 2.62 -20.88 -18.06
C VAL A 7 1.28 -20.77 -17.34
N LEU A 8 0.60 -21.89 -17.07
CA LEU A 8 -0.65 -21.90 -16.32
C LEU A 8 -0.47 -21.37 -14.89
N ILE A 9 0.57 -21.82 -14.18
CA ILE A 9 0.86 -21.35 -12.81
C ILE A 9 1.13 -19.84 -12.80
N LEU A 10 1.93 -19.34 -13.74
CA LEU A 10 2.22 -17.91 -13.86
C LEU A 10 0.96 -17.09 -14.15
N SER A 11 0.11 -17.55 -15.08
CA SER A 11 -1.15 -16.87 -15.39
C SER A 11 -2.09 -16.80 -14.19
N LEU A 12 -2.18 -17.89 -13.41
CA LEU A 12 -3.03 -17.93 -12.22
C LEU A 12 -2.49 -16.99 -11.14
N SER A 13 -1.18 -16.94 -10.94
CA SER A 13 -0.54 -16.03 -9.97
C SER A 13 -0.79 -14.56 -10.31
N MET A 14 -0.75 -14.20 -11.59
CA MET A 14 -1.00 -12.83 -12.06
C MET A 14 -2.44 -12.39 -11.76
N VAL A 15 -3.42 -13.28 -11.94
CA VAL A 15 -4.84 -13.01 -11.65
C VAL A 15 -5.08 -12.80 -10.15
N LEU A 16 -4.39 -13.58 -9.30
CA LEU A 16 -4.51 -13.46 -7.84
C LEU A 16 -3.90 -12.15 -7.30
N LEU A 17 -2.88 -11.60 -7.97
CA LEU A 17 -2.22 -10.36 -7.56
C LEU A 17 -3.00 -9.10 -7.98
N SER A 18 -3.81 -9.18 -9.04
CA SER A 18 -4.54 -8.03 -9.57
C SER A 18 -5.69 -7.49 -8.68
N SER A 19 -6.12 -8.22 -7.64
CA SER A 19 -7.29 -7.88 -6.82
C SER A 19 -6.97 -7.45 -5.38
N VAL A 20 -5.70 -7.29 -5.03
CA VAL A 20 -5.30 -6.99 -3.66
C VAL A 20 -5.31 -5.47 -3.45
N SER A 21 -6.45 -4.89 -3.04
CA SER A 21 -6.48 -3.54 -2.46
C SER A 21 -6.09 -3.63 -0.99
N MET A 22 -4.83 -3.30 -0.67
CA MET A 22 -4.37 -3.24 0.72
C MET A 22 -4.57 -1.84 1.29
N ALA A 23 -5.14 -1.76 2.49
CA ALA A 23 -5.14 -0.55 3.31
C ALA A 23 -3.69 -0.17 3.65
N THR A 24 -3.40 1.13 3.64
CA THR A 24 -2.11 1.67 4.07
C THR A 24 -2.22 2.22 5.48
N ASP A 25 -1.23 1.93 6.32
CA ASP A 25 -1.08 2.56 7.63
C ASP A 25 -0.10 3.74 7.48
N HIS A 26 -0.58 4.96 7.74
CA HIS A 26 0.22 6.18 7.62
C HIS A 26 0.68 6.66 8.98
N ILE A 27 1.97 6.53 9.29
CA ILE A 27 2.51 7.03 10.56
C ILE A 27 2.36 8.56 10.64
N VAL A 28 1.51 9.05 11.53
CA VAL A 28 1.24 10.48 11.68
C VAL A 28 2.51 11.24 12.07
N GLY A 29 2.89 12.22 11.25
CA GLY A 29 4.12 12.99 11.42
C GLY A 29 5.40 12.28 10.95
N GLY A 30 5.27 11.11 10.32
CA GLY A 30 6.39 10.30 9.83
C GLY A 30 7.33 9.92 10.96
N ASP A 31 8.64 10.01 10.72
CA ASP A 31 9.67 9.66 11.70
C ASP A 31 9.63 10.50 12.98
N LYS A 32 9.00 11.69 12.94
CA LYS A 32 8.85 12.56 14.10
C LYS A 32 7.67 12.17 15.00
N GLY A 33 6.73 11.37 14.49
CA GLY A 33 5.52 10.98 15.21
C GLY A 33 4.61 12.15 15.58
N TRP A 34 3.74 11.92 16.57
CA TRP A 34 2.80 12.92 17.07
C TRP A 34 3.40 13.78 18.19
N THR A 35 3.95 14.94 17.83
CA THR A 35 4.53 15.95 18.73
C THR A 35 4.18 17.40 18.34
N VAL A 36 4.53 18.38 19.19
CA VAL A 36 4.14 19.80 19.06
C VAL A 36 4.95 20.62 18.04
N ASP A 37 6.03 20.06 17.49
CA ASP A 37 6.94 20.74 16.55
C ASP A 37 6.92 20.15 15.12
N VAL A 38 5.76 19.61 14.72
CA VAL A 38 5.55 19.02 13.39
C VAL A 38 4.50 19.81 12.62
N ASN A 39 4.81 20.13 11.38
CA ASN A 39 3.84 20.70 10.45
C ASN A 39 2.99 19.59 9.83
N TYR A 40 1.88 19.23 10.48
CA TYR A 40 0.98 18.18 10.00
C TYR A 40 0.25 18.52 8.72
N THR A 41 0.05 19.80 8.42
CA THR A 41 -0.54 20.22 7.14
C THR A 41 0.39 19.90 5.99
N GLN A 42 1.68 20.17 6.14
CA GLN A 42 2.68 19.78 5.15
C GLN A 42 2.78 18.25 5.03
N TRP A 43 2.89 17.53 6.16
CA TRP A 43 2.93 16.06 6.16
C TRP A 43 1.73 15.44 5.43
N ALA A 44 0.51 15.89 5.74
CA ALA A 44 -0.69 15.37 5.09
C ALA A 44 -0.76 15.73 3.59
N SER A 45 -0.17 16.86 3.18
CA SER A 45 -0.16 17.28 1.76
C SER A 45 0.74 16.42 0.87
N GLU A 46 1.68 15.68 1.45
CA GLU A 46 2.61 14.80 0.73
C GLU A 46 2.04 13.37 0.54
N LEU A 47 0.85 13.09 1.09
CA LEU A 47 0.23 11.76 1.12
C LEU A 47 -1.08 11.73 0.32
N VAL A 48 -1.44 10.54 -0.18
CA VAL A 48 -2.76 10.27 -0.76
C VAL A 48 -3.48 9.27 0.13
N PHE A 49 -4.50 9.75 0.82
CA PHE A 49 -5.36 8.91 1.65
C PHE A 49 -6.43 8.23 0.80
N ARG A 50 -6.56 6.91 0.95
CA ARG A 50 -7.60 6.11 0.29
C ARG A 50 -8.59 5.60 1.34
N VAL A 51 -9.82 5.31 0.91
CA VAL A 51 -10.82 4.71 1.79
C VAL A 51 -10.30 3.35 2.25
N GLY A 52 -10.27 3.17 3.58
CA GLY A 52 -9.77 1.95 4.23
C GLY A 52 -8.37 2.09 4.84
N ASP A 53 -7.64 3.16 4.56
CA ASP A 53 -6.35 3.45 5.22
C ASP A 53 -6.52 3.79 6.70
N ASN A 54 -5.45 3.57 7.48
CA ASN A 54 -5.35 3.97 8.90
C ASN A 54 -4.24 5.02 9.09
N LEU A 55 -4.26 5.67 10.26
CA LEU A 55 -3.28 6.67 10.71
C LEU A 55 -2.62 6.22 12.01
#